data_AF-A0A7C8DSK4-F1
#
_entry.id   AF-A0A7C8DSK4-F1
#
_cell.length_a   1.000
_cell.length_b   1.000
_cell.length_c   1.000
_cell.angle_alpha   90.00
_cell.angle_beta   90.00
_cell.angle_gamma   90.00
#
_symmetry.space_group_name_H-M   'P 1'
#
loop_
_entity.id
_entity.type
_entity.pdbx_description
1 polymer ?
#
loop_
_entity_poly.entity_id
_entity_poly.type
_entity_poly.pdbx_seq_one_letter_code
_entity_poly.pdbx_strand_id
1 'polypeptide(L)'
;MPIKEEHKTLLKSMGLTENDFDLFDVKHVRYEYDGEKGVRIHDPFYETSYDEYIGIDGWSSWSSENDTFMHDILKGVNEKAERKLSDSIIKNDQKIADALRKKFGKPVKDEA
;
A
#
# COMPACT_ATOMS: atom_id res chain seq x y z
N MET A 1 16.35 12.96 -16.92
CA MET A 1 15.51 14.10 -17.38
C MET A 1 15.44 15.15 -16.26
N PRO A 2 15.54 16.47 -16.51
CA PRO A 2 15.40 17.45 -15.43
C PRO A 2 13.92 17.59 -14.99
N ILE A 3 13.63 17.25 -13.74
CA ILE A 3 12.29 17.42 -13.14
C ILE A 3 12.29 18.72 -12.32
N LYS A 4 11.32 19.60 -12.57
CA LYS A 4 11.15 20.81 -11.76
C LYS A 4 10.72 20.44 -10.34
N GLU A 5 11.17 21.18 -9.33
CA GLU A 5 10.83 20.92 -7.92
C GLU A 5 9.31 20.97 -7.65
N GLU A 6 8.60 21.87 -8.33
CA GLU A 6 7.13 21.96 -8.25
C GLU A 6 6.47 20.65 -8.70
N HIS A 7 6.98 20.04 -9.77
CA HIS A 7 6.45 18.78 -10.30
C HIS A 7 6.85 17.59 -9.41
N LYS A 8 8.03 17.62 -8.80
CA LYS A 8 8.46 16.57 -7.84
C LYS A 8 7.50 16.46 -6.67
N THR A 9 6.99 17.58 -6.18
CA THR A 9 6.02 17.58 -5.08
C THR A 9 4.75 16.83 -5.47
N LEU A 10 4.23 17.08 -6.68
CA LEU A 10 3.07 16.39 -7.22
C LEU A 10 3.34 14.89 -7.45
N LEU A 11 4.48 14.54 -8.04
CA LEU A 11 4.88 13.15 -8.25
C LEU A 11 5.01 12.39 -6.91
N LYS A 12 5.60 13.01 -5.88
CA LYS A 12 5.65 12.41 -4.53
C LYS A 12 4.26 12.19 -3.94
N SER A 13 3.32 13.12 -4.16
CA SER A 13 1.95 12.95 -3.68
C SER A 13 1.20 11.80 -4.35
N MET A 14 1.65 11.37 -5.53
CA MET A 14 1.15 10.20 -6.25
C MET A 14 1.81 8.88 -5.82
N GLY A 15 2.69 8.89 -4.81
CA GLY A 15 3.34 7.68 -4.30
C GLY A 15 4.76 7.43 -4.82
N LEU A 16 5.28 8.28 -5.71
CA LEU A 16 6.67 8.18 -6.17
C LEU A 16 7.66 8.58 -5.08
N THR A 17 8.74 7.80 -4.99
CA THR A 17 9.85 8.01 -4.06
C THR A 17 11.01 8.76 -4.73
N GLU A 18 12.00 9.17 -3.94
CA GLU A 18 13.20 9.82 -4.50
C GLU A 18 14.00 8.90 -5.40
N ASN A 19 14.02 7.59 -5.10
CA ASN A 19 14.70 6.59 -5.93
C ASN A 19 14.04 6.44 -7.30
N ASP A 20 12.71 6.65 -7.38
CA ASP A 20 12.00 6.54 -8.66
C ASP A 20 12.39 7.67 -9.61
N PHE A 21 12.82 8.84 -9.11
CA PHE A 21 13.26 9.94 -9.96
C PHE A 21 14.55 9.65 -10.73
N ASP A 22 15.37 8.73 -10.24
CA ASP A 22 16.57 8.28 -10.95
C ASP A 22 16.22 7.43 -12.18
N LEU A 23 15.02 6.85 -12.22
CA LEU A 23 14.52 6.05 -13.35
C LEU A 23 14.05 6.91 -14.53
N PHE A 24 13.87 8.22 -14.32
CA PHE A 24 13.32 9.14 -15.34
C PHE A 24 14.36 9.45 -16.42
N ASP A 25 14.45 8.55 -17.40
CA ASP A 25 15.47 8.53 -18.44
C ASP A 25 14.95 8.92 -19.83
N VAL A 26 13.67 9.28 -19.97
CA VAL A 26 12.99 9.52 -21.26
C VAL A 26 12.90 8.24 -22.11
N LYS A 27 13.49 7.11 -21.76
CA LYS A 27 13.45 5.90 -22.59
C LYS A 27 12.40 4.93 -22.07
N HIS A 28 12.37 4.72 -20.77
CA HIS A 28 11.49 3.78 -20.09
C HIS A 28 10.49 4.55 -19.22
N VAL A 29 10.97 5.46 -18.38
CA VAL A 29 10.12 6.28 -17.50
C VAL A 29 10.12 7.73 -17.94
N ARG A 30 8.93 8.30 -18.14
CA ARG A 30 8.73 9.72 -18.46
C ARG A 30 7.64 10.33 -17.58
N TYR A 31 7.56 11.65 -17.60
CA TYR A 31 6.41 12.35 -17.04
C TYR A 31 6.00 13.53 -17.91
N GLU A 32 4.74 13.91 -17.76
CA GLU A 32 4.18 15.11 -18.34
C GLU A 32 3.57 15.98 -17.24
N TYR A 33 3.54 17.28 -17.51
CA TYR A 33 2.91 18.27 -16.65
C TYR A 33 1.97 19.14 -17.50
N ASP A 34 0.77 19.33 -16.98
CA ASP A 34 -0.26 20.21 -17.48
C ASP A 34 -0.74 21.10 -16.32
N GLY A 35 -0.93 22.40 -16.58
CA GLY A 35 -1.27 23.36 -15.52
C GLY A 35 -2.67 23.17 -14.92
N GLU A 36 -3.60 22.57 -15.65
CA GLU A 36 -4.95 22.28 -15.17
C GLU A 36 -5.06 20.85 -14.62
N LYS A 37 -4.36 19.90 -15.24
CA LYS A 37 -4.46 18.46 -14.91
C LYS A 37 -3.37 17.94 -13.96
N GLY A 38 -2.31 18.71 -13.75
CA GLY A 38 -1.18 18.35 -12.90
C GLY A 38 -0.18 17.44 -13.63
N VAL A 39 0.30 16.38 -12.97
CA VAL A 39 1.34 15.48 -13.53
C VAL A 39 0.77 14.11 -13.87
N ARG A 40 1.38 13.44 -14.85
CA ARG A 40 1.18 12.00 -15.11
C ARG A 40 2.50 11.36 -15.47
N ILE A 41 2.62 10.06 -15.23
CA ILE A 41 3.82 9.30 -15.59
C ILE A 41 3.56 8.35 -16.74
N HIS A 42 4.60 8.09 -17.52
CA HIS A 42 4.64 6.99 -18.47
C HIS A 42 5.61 5.96 -17.93
N ASP A 43 5.09 4.84 -17.49
CA ASP A 43 5.85 3.72 -16.95
C ASP A 43 5.22 2.38 -17.43
N PRO A 44 5.46 2.01 -18.70
CA PRO A 44 4.84 0.84 -19.32
C PRO A 44 5.32 -0.49 -18.72
N PHE A 45 6.39 -0.46 -17.92
CA PHE A 45 7.00 -1.65 -17.33
C PHE A 45 6.85 -1.71 -15.81
N TYR A 46 6.14 -0.75 -15.19
CA TYR A 46 5.98 -0.65 -13.74
C TYR A 46 7.34 -0.68 -13.01
N GLU A 47 8.31 0.07 -13.51
CA GLU A 47 9.64 0.18 -12.91
C GLU A 47 9.64 1.07 -11.67
N THR A 48 8.69 2.00 -11.57
CA THR A 48 8.54 2.93 -10.46
C THR A 48 7.69 2.35 -9.33
N SER A 49 7.78 2.98 -8.16
CA SER A 49 6.93 2.66 -7.00
C SER A 49 5.49 3.18 -7.10
N TYR A 50 5.05 3.62 -8.29
CA TYR A 50 3.68 4.08 -8.50
C TYR A 50 2.69 2.91 -8.32
N ASP A 51 1.71 3.10 -7.43
CA ASP A 51 0.83 2.03 -6.94
C ASP A 51 -0.54 1.99 -7.62
N GLU A 52 -0.83 2.98 -8.46
CA GLU A 52 -2.08 3.04 -9.21
C GLU A 52 -1.97 2.39 -10.60
N TYR A 53 -3.12 2.27 -11.26
CA TYR A 53 -3.20 1.65 -12.57
C TYR A 53 -2.50 2.48 -13.65
N ILE A 54 -1.70 1.79 -14.47
CA ILE A 54 -1.11 2.33 -15.69
C ILE A 54 -1.83 1.72 -16.89
N GLY A 55 -2.31 2.60 -17.78
CA GLY A 55 -3.01 2.24 -18.99
C GLY A 55 -2.21 1.33 -19.92
N ILE A 56 -2.90 0.70 -20.88
CA ILE A 56 -2.26 -0.16 -21.89
C ILE A 56 -1.26 0.59 -22.78
N ASP A 57 -1.38 1.91 -22.82
CA ASP A 57 -0.50 2.85 -23.51
C ASP A 57 0.70 3.27 -22.67
N GLY A 58 0.83 2.73 -21.45
CA GLY A 58 1.93 3.01 -20.53
C GLY A 58 1.75 4.28 -19.71
N TRP A 59 0.64 5.01 -19.86
CA TRP A 59 0.39 6.25 -19.12
C TRP A 59 -0.47 6.03 -17.88
N SER A 60 -0.12 6.70 -16.80
CA SER A 60 -1.02 6.88 -15.66
C SER A 60 -2.14 7.86 -16.00
N SER A 61 -3.21 7.79 -15.21
CA SER A 61 -4.18 8.88 -15.10
C SER A 61 -3.50 10.17 -14.61
N TRP A 62 -4.12 11.32 -14.87
CA TRP A 62 -3.58 12.60 -14.41
C TRP A 62 -3.70 12.72 -12.89
N SER A 63 -2.75 13.40 -12.24
CA SER A 63 -2.77 13.60 -10.79
C SER A 63 -4.02 14.32 -10.31
N SER A 64 -4.63 15.19 -11.15
CA SER A 64 -5.92 15.84 -10.82
C SER A 64 -7.09 14.88 -10.78
N GLU A 65 -7.02 13.77 -11.53
CA GLU A 65 -8.12 12.81 -11.64
C GLU A 65 -8.22 11.92 -10.40
N ASN A 66 -7.17 11.86 -9.56
CA ASN A 66 -7.11 11.03 -8.34
C ASN A 66 -7.69 9.64 -8.59
N ASP A 67 -7.17 8.96 -9.61
CA ASP A 67 -7.57 7.61 -9.95
C ASP A 67 -7.11 6.67 -8.85
N THR A 68 -7.99 6.46 -7.88
CA THR A 68 -7.80 5.68 -6.66
C THR A 68 -8.33 4.26 -6.84
N PHE A 69 -8.59 3.85 -8.08
CA PHE A 69 -9.24 2.58 -8.37
C PHE A 69 -8.48 1.39 -7.77
N MET A 70 -7.16 1.33 -7.94
CA MET A 70 -6.34 0.25 -7.39
C MET A 70 -6.19 0.40 -5.88
N HIS A 71 -6.00 1.62 -5.39
CA HIS A 71 -5.97 1.89 -3.96
C HIS A 71 -7.24 1.41 -3.23
N ASP A 72 -8.42 1.68 -3.77
CA ASP A 72 -9.71 1.27 -3.18
C ASP A 72 -9.88 -0.25 -3.18
N ILE A 73 -9.44 -0.93 -4.24
CA ILE A 73 -9.43 -2.40 -4.30
C ILE A 73 -8.50 -2.96 -3.20
N LEU A 74 -7.28 -2.44 -3.11
CA LEU A 74 -6.26 -2.93 -2.18
C LEU A 74 -6.62 -2.64 -0.72
N LYS A 75 -7.19 -1.46 -0.43
CA LYS A 75 -7.66 -1.11 0.91
C LYS A 75 -8.69 -2.11 1.44
N GLY A 76 -9.67 -2.49 0.60
CA GLY A 76 -10.67 -3.49 0.98
C GLY A 76 -10.10 -4.89 1.22
N VAL A 77 -8.99 -5.24 0.58
CA VAL A 77 -8.26 -6.50 0.81
C VAL A 77 -7.44 -6.42 2.11
N ASN A 78 -6.72 -5.31 2.32
CA ASN A 78 -5.89 -5.09 3.50
C ASN A 78 -6.73 -5.07 4.78
N GLU A 79 -7.87 -4.37 4.80
CA GLU A 79 -8.77 -4.37 5.95
C GLU A 79 -9.28 -5.78 6.30
N LYS A 80 -9.53 -6.64 5.30
CA LYS A 80 -9.95 -8.03 5.53
C LYS A 80 -8.80 -8.89 6.06
N ALA A 81 -7.58 -8.66 5.58
CA ALA A 81 -6.38 -9.35 6.05
C ALA A 81 -6.07 -8.98 7.51
N GLU A 82 -6.13 -7.69 7.86
CA GLU A 82 -5.94 -7.20 9.22
C GLU A 82 -6.98 -7.75 10.19
N ARG A 83 -8.26 -7.76 9.80
CA ARG A 83 -9.33 -8.38 10.62
C ARG A 83 -9.09 -9.88 10.84
N LYS A 84 -8.64 -10.62 9.82
CA LYS A 84 -8.31 -12.04 9.97
C LYS A 84 -7.10 -12.25 10.89
N LEU A 85 -6.09 -11.40 10.81
CA LEU A 85 -4.92 -11.45 11.68
C LEU A 85 -5.32 -11.20 13.14
N SER A 86 -6.08 -10.14 13.42
CA SER A 86 -6.55 -9.82 14.78
C SER A 86 -7.46 -10.91 15.34
N ASP A 87 -8.40 -11.44 14.56
CA ASP A 87 -9.24 -12.58 14.95
C ASP A 87 -8.42 -13.85 15.25
N SER A 88 -7.32 -14.08 14.50
CA SER A 88 -6.44 -15.23 14.74
C SER A 88 -5.67 -15.10 16.05
N ILE A 89 -5.19 -13.89 16.36
CA ILE A 89 -4.45 -13.59 17.60
C ILE A 89 -5.37 -13.79 18.80
N ILE A 90 -6.59 -13.25 18.76
CA ILE A 90 -7.60 -13.40 19.83
C ILE A 90 -7.95 -14.87 20.06
N LYS A 91 -8.15 -15.65 18.99
CA LYS A 91 -8.42 -17.10 19.11
C LYS A 91 -7.24 -17.88 19.67
N ASN A 92 -6.01 -17.46 19.38
CA ASN A 92 -4.81 -18.09 19.90
C ASN A 92 -4.65 -17.82 21.41
N ASP A 93 -4.89 -16.59 21.85
CA ASP A 93 -4.84 -16.21 23.27
C ASP A 93 -5.89 -16.96 24.10
N GLN A 94 -7.10 -17.12 23.58
CA GLN A 94 -8.13 -17.96 24.23
C GLN A 94 -7.72 -19.43 24.31
N LYS A 95 -7.15 -20.00 23.23
CA LYS A 95 -6.65 -21.39 23.25
C LYS A 95 -5.51 -21.58 24.24
N ILE A 96 -4.60 -20.61 24.35
CA ILE A 96 -3.50 -20.63 25.33
C ILE A 96 -4.07 -20.55 26.75
N ALA A 97 -5.01 -19.64 27.01
CA ALA A 97 -5.66 -19.50 28.30
C ALA A 97 -6.42 -20.77 28.72
N ASP A 98 -7.17 -21.40 27.81
CA ASP A 98 -7.88 -22.65 28.06
C ASP A 98 -6.92 -23.82 28.31
N ALA A 99 -5.80 -23.89 27.57
CA ALA A 99 -4.78 -24.90 27.78
C ALA A 99 -4.08 -24.74 29.15
N LEU A 100 -3.79 -23.50 29.56
CA LEU A 100 -3.22 -23.19 30.86
C LEU A 100 -4.20 -23.54 31.99
N ARG A 101 -5.47 -23.14 31.85
CA ARG A 101 -6.53 -23.48 32.81
C ARG A 101 -6.73 -24.99 32.95
N LYS A 102 -6.64 -25.74 31.84
CA LYS A 102 -6.71 -27.21 31.86
C LYS A 102 -5.50 -27.86 32.54
N LYS A 103 -4.29 -27.30 32.38
CA LYS A 103 -3.07 -27.84 32.99
C LYS A 103 -2.91 -27.49 34.47
N PHE A 104 -3.32 -26.29 34.88
CA PHE A 104 -3.04 -25.75 36.21
C PHE A 104 -4.29 -25.53 37.08
N GLY A 105 -5.49 -25.59 36.52
CA GLY A 105 -6.75 -25.30 37.22
C GLY A 105 -7.39 -26.49 37.93
N LYS A 106 -6.62 -27.31 38.65
CA LYS A 106 -7.23 -28.27 39.60
C LYS A 106 -7.61 -27.54 40.90
N PRO A 107 -8.78 -27.82 41.50
CA PRO A 107 -9.13 -27.26 42.79
C PRO A 107 -8.23 -27.84 43.87
N VAL A 108 -7.72 -26.97 44.73
CA VAL A 108 -7.12 -27.35 46.01
C VAL A 108 -8.22 -28.03 46.80
N LYS A 109 -8.11 -29.36 46.96
CA LYS A 109 -8.87 -30.06 47.99
C LYS A 109 -8.21 -29.71 49.31
N ASP A 110 -8.87 -28.87 50.09
CA ASP A 110 -8.61 -28.72 51.51
C ASP A 110 -8.94 -30.06 52.19
N GLU A 111 -7.91 -30.86 52.45
CA GLU A 111 -7.91 -31.93 53.44
C GLU A 111 -7.00 -31.52 54.59
N ALA A 112 -7.61 -31.08 55.69
CA ALA A 112 -7.22 -31.36 57.08
C ALA A 112 -8.16 -30.63 58.06
#